data_AF-A0A075LY85-F1
#
_entry.id   AF-A0A075LY85-F1
#
_cell.length_a   1.000
_cell.length_b   1.000
_cell.length_c   1.000
_cell.angle_alpha   90.00
_cell.angle_beta   90.00
_cell.angle_gamma   90.00
#
_symmetry.space_group_name_H-M   'P 1'
#
loop_
_entity.id
_entity.type
_entity.pdbx_description
1 polymer ?
#
loop_
_entity_poly.entity_id
_entity_poly.type
_entity_poly.pdbx_seq_one_letter_code
_entity_poly.pdbx_strand_id
1 'polypeptide(L)' 'MRQIFTKEGVFVEYNEKAVEIREGDKIVHKKESPTKLWWELKEVVKGKKVKIVVYDLED' A
#
# COMPACT_ATOMS: atom_id res chain seq x y z
N MET A 1 13.60 -18.33 13.11
CA MET A 1 13.15 -17.00 12.62
C MET A 1 12.44 -16.30 13.77
N ARG A 2 12.66 -15.00 13.98
CA ARG A 2 11.97 -14.22 15.03
C ARG A 2 11.04 -13.20 14.37
N GLN A 3 9.80 -13.12 14.83
CA GLN A 3 8.85 -12.11 14.39
C GLN A 3 9.19 -10.76 15.02
N ILE A 4 9.35 -9.72 14.18
CA ILE A 4 9.72 -8.36 14.59
C ILE A 4 8.61 -7.33 14.32
N PHE A 5 7.57 -7.71 13.59
CA PHE A 5 6.45 -6.87 13.21
C PHE A 5 5.21 -7.74 12.98
N THR A 6 4.05 -7.28 13.42
CA THR A 6 2.75 -7.89 13.14
C THR A 6 1.66 -6.86 13.28
N LYS A 7 0.96 -6.58 12.18
CA LYS A 7 -0.19 -5.68 12.10
C LYS A 7 -1.01 -6.03 10.87
N GLU A 8 -2.31 -5.77 10.96
CA GLU A 8 -3.27 -5.94 9.90
C GLU A 8 -3.81 -4.58 9.47
N GLY A 9 -4.26 -4.49 8.22
CA GLY A 9 -4.87 -3.29 7.65
C GLY A 9 -4.45 -3.04 6.21
N VAL A 10 -4.93 -1.92 5.66
CA VAL A 10 -4.63 -1.51 4.30
C VAL A 10 -3.15 -1.13 4.19
N PHE A 11 -2.41 -1.83 3.33
CA PHE A 11 -0.98 -1.56 3.15
C PHE A 11 -0.71 -0.31 2.33
N VAL A 12 -1.48 -0.08 1.27
CA VAL A 12 -1.44 1.12 0.43
C VAL A 12 -2.87 1.49 0.06
N GLU A 13 -3.24 2.76 0.20
CA GLU A 13 -4.51 3.24 -0.32
C GLU A 13 -4.39 3.44 -1.82
N TYR A 14 -5.26 2.76 -2.56
CA TYR A 14 -5.34 2.85 -4.02
C TYR A 14 -6.63 3.53 -4.43
N ASN A 15 -6.51 4.62 -5.18
CA ASN A 15 -7.65 5.34 -5.73
C ASN A 15 -7.50 5.48 -7.24
N GLU A 16 -8.51 5.05 -7.99
CA GLU A 16 -8.65 5.35 -9.42
C GLU A 16 -9.73 6.39 -9.61
N LYS A 17 -9.41 7.47 -10.33
CA LYS A 17 -10.38 8.47 -10.73
C LYS A 17 -10.28 8.71 -12.23
N ALA A 18 -11.39 8.51 -12.94
CA ALA A 18 -11.51 8.95 -14.32
C ALA A 18 -11.64 10.47 -14.34
N VAL A 19 -10.71 11.15 -15.01
CA VAL A 19 -10.71 12.60 -15.17
C VAL A 19 -10.86 12.90 -16.65
N GLU A 20 -11.83 13.75 -16.97
CA GLU A 20 -12.01 14.28 -18.32
C GLU A 20 -11.09 15.49 -18.50
N ILE A 21 -10.23 15.44 -19.53
CA ILE A 21 -9.22 16.48 -19.78
C ILE A 21 -9.67 17.38 -20.93
N ARG A 22 -10.42 16.82 -21.88
CA ARG A 22 -11.09 17.51 -22.99
C ARG A 22 -12.43 16.82 -23.24
N GLU A 23 -13.35 17.52 -23.90
CA GLU A 23 -14.65 16.96 -24.27
C GLU A 23 -14.45 15.66 -25.08
N GLY A 24 -14.78 14.53 -24.46
CA GLY A 24 -14.59 13.18 -25.05
C GLY A 24 -13.30 12.45 -24.68
N ASP A 25 -12.30 13.10 -24.08
CA ASP A 25 -11.03 12.49 -23.66
C ASP A 25 -10.98 12.25 -22.15
N LYS A 26 -10.97 10.98 -21.73
CA LYS A 26 -10.85 10.57 -20.32
C LYS A 26 -9.51 9.87 -20.05
N ILE A 27 -8.85 10.26 -18.97
CA ILE A 27 -7.66 9.57 -18.44
C ILE A 27 -7.99 8.98 -17.07
N VAL A 28 -7.54 7.74 -16.84
CA VAL A 28 -7.59 7.12 -15.52
C VAL A 28 -6.38 7.60 -14.71
N HIS A 29 -6.63 8.47 -13.74
CA HIS A 29 -5.62 8.85 -12.78
C HIS A 29 -5.58 7.82 -11.66
N LYS A 30 -4.45 7.11 -11.55
CA LYS A 30 -4.18 6.15 -10.48
C LYS A 30 -3.32 6.83 -9.42
N LYS A 31 -3.78 6.85 -8.18
CA LYS A 31 -3.03 7.41 -7.05
C LYS A 31 -2.87 6.36 -5.96
N GLU A 32 -1.63 6.14 -5.58
CA GLU A 32 -1.24 5.35 -4.41
C GLU A 32 -0.82 6.28 -3.28
N SER A 33 -1.33 6.03 -2.07
CA SER A 33 -0.93 6.76 -0.87
C SER A 33 -0.45 5.77 0.20
N PRO A 34 0.78 5.92 0.72
CA PRO A 34 1.29 5.03 1.75
C PRO A 34 0.48 5.20 3.03
N THR A 35 0.04 4.08 3.62
CA THR A 35 -0.70 4.11 4.88
C THR A 35 0.23 4.09 6.09
N LYS A 36 -0.35 4.20 7.29
CA LYS A 36 0.40 4.01 8.55
C LYS A 36 1.08 2.64 8.61
N LEU A 37 0.42 1.58 8.12
CA LEU A 37 0.97 0.22 8.12
C LEU A 37 2.26 0.15 7.31
N TRP A 38 2.28 0.81 6.14
CA TRP A 38 3.47 0.92 5.30
C TRP A 38 4.63 1.61 6.03
N TRP A 39 4.37 2.75 6.67
CA TRP A 39 5.40 3.51 7.39
C TRP A 39 5.99 2.72 8.56
N GLU A 40 5.14 2.05 9.33
CA GLU A 40 5.58 1.26 10.48
C GLU A 40 6.39 0.03 10.05
N LEU A 41 5.96 -0.67 9.00
CA LEU A 41 6.73 -1.79 8.45
C LEU A 41 8.10 -1.29 7.95
N LYS A 42 8.13 -0.19 7.19
CA LYS A 42 9.36 0.40 6.64
C LYS A 42 10.39 0.69 7.72
N GLU A 43 9.99 1.33 8.81
CA GLU A 43 10.92 1.65 9.90
C GLU A 43 11.42 0.39 10.61
N VAL A 44 10.56 -0.63 10.77
CA VAL A 44 10.97 -1.87 11.44
C VAL A 44 11.94 -2.71 10.62
N VAL A 45 11.80 -2.74 9.29
CA VAL A 45 12.66 -3.55 8.39
C VAL A 45 13.93 -2.81 7.95
N LYS A 46 14.03 -1.51 8.18
CA LYS A 46 15.17 -0.67 7.78
C LYS A 46 16.51 -1.27 8.22
N GLY A 47 17.38 -1.56 7.26
CA GLY A 47 18.71 -2.12 7.50
C GLY A 47 18.74 -3.60 7.92
N LYS A 48 17.62 -4.33 7.84
CA LYS A 48 17.52 -5.73 8.24
C LYS A 48 17.31 -6.65 7.04
N LYS A 49 17.89 -7.86 7.09
CA LYS A 49 17.55 -8.95 6.18
C LYS A 49 16.26 -9.60 6.66
N VAL A 50 15.18 -9.48 5.89
CA VAL A 50 13.83 -9.91 6.29
C VAL A 50 13.21 -10.86 5.28
N LYS A 51 12.28 -11.71 5.75
CA LYS A 51 11.29 -12.43 4.94
C LYS A 51 9.93 -11.84 5.31
N ILE A 52 9.19 -11.33 4.32
CA ILE A 52 7.83 -10.80 4.52
C ILE A 52 6.85 -11.86 4.03
N VAL A 53 5.84 -12.16 4.84
CA VAL A 53 4.71 -13.03 4.50
C VAL A 53 3.46 -12.17 4.64
N VAL A 54 2.66 -12.11 3.58
CA VAL A 54 1.44 -11.28 3.51
C VAL A 54 0.27 -12.22 3.25
N TYR A 55 -0.83 -11.99 3.95
CA TYR A 55 -2.10 -12.68 3.73
C TYR A 55 -3.10 -11.64 3.26
N ASP A 56 -3.93 -12.03 2.29
CA ASP A 56 -5.13 -11.26 1.97
C ASP A 56 -6.15 -11.51 3.08
N LEU A 57 -6.74 -10.44 3.60
CA LEU A 57 -7.79 -10.54 4.60
C LEU A 57 -9.11 -10.37 3.85
N GLU A 58 -9.80 -11.49 3.65
CA GLU A 58 -11.20 -11.45 3.23
C GLU A 58 -12.02 -10.72 4.32
N ASP A 59 -12.99 -9.89 3.92
CA ASP A 59 -13.92 -9.21 4.85
C ASP A 59 -14.77 -10.20 5.66
#